data_AF-A0A519BPK8-F1
#
_entry.id   AF-A0A519BPK8-F1
#
_cell.length_a   1.000
_cell.length_b   1.000
_cell.length_c   1.000
_cell.angle_alpha   90.00
_cell.angle_beta   90.00
_cell.angle_gamma   90.00
#
_symmetry.space_group_name_H-M   'P 1'
#
loop_
_entity.id
_entity.type
_entity.pdbx_description
1 polymer ?
#
loop_
_entity_poly.entity_id
_entity_poly.type
_entity_poly.pdbx_seq_one_letter_code
_entity_poly.pdbx_strand_id
1 'polypeptide(L)'
;MLLKKLKIIFFIVIFIVLFIGTIKSAAAVSPFIKNRSVFYENSLSIINKLKLYKLSLNKLYKDLKKKKNESNKLNHKIKHLKIRLEKLKKKIKNSGYIITQLLRDIFIINKEKKADIINLSDKNSNYFITNYILKNLLNNEEYKLKKLINRNKKFANIKKEIVIERKRLKKGIDGLSQSKLKLKKMIADSQNYMSTVKEIKTKKSAVNNKKSRFLRNKVIKLINKIKNKIKIKIKIKNKIKNKNKNKNHGDVKFIVVK
;
A
#
# COMPACT_ATOMS: atom_id res chain seq x y z
N MET A 1 78.35 -59.22 -6.46
CA MET A 1 78.15 -57.74 -6.41
C MET A 1 77.14 -57.20 -7.45
N LEU A 2 76.94 -57.87 -8.60
CA LEU A 2 75.99 -57.49 -9.66
C LEU A 2 74.50 -57.56 -9.29
N LEU A 3 74.07 -58.59 -8.54
CA LEU A 3 72.66 -58.78 -8.15
C LEU A 3 72.09 -57.64 -7.28
N LYS A 4 72.92 -56.98 -6.45
CA LYS A 4 72.50 -55.82 -5.65
C LYS A 4 72.25 -54.58 -6.53
N LYS A 5 73.08 -54.35 -7.54
CA LYS A 5 72.91 -53.23 -8.48
C LYS A 5 71.67 -53.39 -9.36
N LEU A 6 71.35 -54.63 -9.77
CA LEU A 6 70.17 -54.91 -10.59
C LEU A 6 68.85 -54.65 -9.82
N LYS A 7 68.79 -55.03 -8.53
CA LYS A 7 67.62 -54.77 -7.68
C LYS A 7 67.36 -53.27 -7.48
N ILE A 8 68.42 -52.47 -7.34
CA ILE A 8 68.31 -51.01 -7.18
C ILE A 8 67.75 -50.38 -8.47
N ILE A 9 68.23 -50.79 -9.64
CA ILE A 9 67.74 -50.28 -10.93
C ILE A 9 66.26 -50.67 -11.12
N PHE A 10 65.88 -51.90 -10.81
CA PHE A 10 64.50 -52.35 -10.93
C PHE A 10 63.55 -51.58 -10.00
N PHE A 11 64.00 -51.28 -8.76
CA PHE A 11 63.24 -50.49 -7.81
C PHE A 11 63.07 -49.03 -8.28
N ILE A 12 64.11 -48.43 -8.84
CA ILE A 12 64.05 -47.07 -9.41
C ILE A 12 63.07 -47.02 -10.60
N VAL A 13 63.11 -48.01 -11.49
CA VAL A 13 62.21 -48.07 -12.66
C VAL A 13 60.75 -48.23 -12.20
N ILE A 14 60.47 -49.11 -11.24
CA ILE A 14 59.11 -49.28 -10.67
C ILE A 14 58.65 -47.97 -10.00
N PHE A 15 59.53 -47.31 -9.25
CA PHE A 15 59.22 -46.05 -8.59
C PHE A 15 58.88 -44.96 -9.61
N ILE A 16 59.67 -44.84 -10.69
CA ILE A 16 59.42 -43.89 -11.78
C ILE A 16 58.09 -44.19 -12.50
N VAL A 17 57.78 -45.46 -12.77
CA VAL A 17 56.51 -45.86 -13.41
C VAL A 17 55.31 -45.55 -12.51
N LEU A 18 55.40 -45.80 -11.21
CA LEU A 18 54.35 -45.44 -10.23
C LEU A 18 54.21 -43.91 -10.09
N PHE A 19 55.31 -43.18 -10.12
CA PHE A 19 55.31 -41.71 -10.00
C PHE A 19 54.73 -41.04 -11.26
N ILE A 20 55.10 -41.49 -12.46
CA ILE A 20 54.54 -40.97 -13.72
C ILE A 20 53.06 -41.37 -13.87
N GLY A 21 52.68 -42.58 -13.44
CA GLY A 21 51.29 -43.04 -13.43
C GLY A 21 50.38 -42.20 -12.53
N THR A 22 50.89 -41.79 -11.36
CA THR A 22 50.17 -40.92 -10.41
C THR A 22 50.15 -39.44 -10.84
N ILE A 23 51.20 -38.95 -11.51
CA ILE A 23 51.21 -37.58 -12.07
C ILE A 23 50.22 -37.43 -13.23
N LYS A 24 50.14 -38.41 -14.15
CA LYS A 24 49.14 -38.38 -15.23
C LYS A 24 47.70 -38.39 -14.70
N SER A 25 47.45 -39.15 -13.63
CA SER A 25 46.13 -39.19 -12.98
C SER A 25 45.84 -37.93 -12.14
N ALA A 26 46.83 -37.31 -11.51
CA ALA A 26 46.68 -36.01 -10.83
C ALA A 26 46.44 -34.85 -11.81
N ALA A 27 47.13 -34.84 -12.96
CA ALA A 27 46.96 -33.84 -14.02
C ALA A 27 45.56 -33.92 -14.67
N ALA A 28 45.00 -35.13 -14.84
CA ALA A 28 43.64 -35.35 -15.32
C ALA A 28 42.55 -34.88 -14.34
N VAL A 29 42.84 -34.82 -13.04
CA VAL A 29 41.91 -34.35 -11.99
C VAL A 29 41.94 -32.82 -11.85
N SER A 30 43.01 -32.14 -12.29
CA SER A 30 43.16 -30.68 -12.18
C SER A 30 42.08 -29.83 -12.89
N PRO A 31 41.64 -30.13 -14.15
CA PRO A 31 40.52 -29.40 -14.76
C PRO A 31 39.17 -29.72 -14.08
N PHE A 32 39.01 -30.92 -13.52
CA PHE A 32 37.81 -31.31 -12.76
C PHE A 32 37.67 -30.57 -11.43
N ILE A 33 38.78 -30.30 -10.74
CA ILE A 33 38.81 -29.51 -9.50
C ILE A 33 38.55 -28.03 -9.80
N LYS A 34 39.22 -27.44 -10.82
CA LYS A 34 38.98 -26.06 -11.27
C LYS A 34 37.53 -25.82 -11.72
N ASN A 35 36.92 -26.76 -12.45
CA ASN A 35 35.52 -26.63 -12.86
C ASN A 35 34.52 -26.82 -11.70
N ARG A 36 34.89 -27.57 -10.64
CA ARG A 36 34.06 -27.73 -9.44
C ARG A 36 33.95 -26.45 -8.61
N SER A 37 35.04 -25.72 -8.39
CA SER A 37 35.03 -24.47 -7.63
C SER A 37 34.22 -23.38 -8.34
N VAL A 38 34.43 -23.20 -9.65
CA VAL A 38 33.71 -22.23 -10.48
C VAL A 38 32.20 -22.52 -10.54
N PHE A 39 31.79 -23.80 -10.59
CA PHE A 39 30.36 -24.16 -10.55
C PHE A 39 29.73 -23.90 -9.16
N TYR A 40 30.50 -24.11 -8.09
CA TYR A 40 30.04 -23.95 -6.71
C TYR A 40 29.81 -22.48 -6.35
N GLU A 41 30.76 -21.60 -6.69
CA GLU A 41 30.66 -20.15 -6.50
C GLU A 41 29.48 -19.57 -7.31
N ASN A 42 29.32 -20.01 -8.56
CA ASN A 42 28.18 -19.63 -9.39
C ASN A 42 26.84 -20.07 -8.76
N SER A 43 26.76 -21.29 -8.24
CA SER A 43 25.55 -21.81 -7.59
C SER A 43 25.19 -21.06 -6.31
N LEU A 44 26.18 -20.68 -5.50
CA LEU A 44 25.99 -19.93 -4.26
C LEU A 44 25.49 -18.50 -4.55
N SER A 45 26.11 -17.84 -5.54
CA SER A 45 25.70 -16.51 -6.03
C SER A 45 24.25 -16.52 -6.54
N ILE A 46 23.88 -17.54 -7.33
CA ILE A 46 22.51 -17.74 -7.81
C ILE A 46 21.52 -17.90 -6.64
N ILE A 47 21.87 -18.69 -5.62
CA ILE A 47 21.04 -18.88 -4.43
C ILE A 47 20.83 -17.55 -3.69
N ASN A 48 21.88 -16.75 -3.51
CA ASN A 48 21.80 -15.47 -2.83
C ASN A 48 20.92 -14.47 -3.60
N LYS A 49 21.10 -14.37 -4.92
CA LYS A 49 20.26 -13.50 -5.76
C LYS A 49 18.79 -13.91 -5.74
N LEU A 50 18.48 -15.22 -5.80
CA LEU A 50 17.10 -15.72 -5.65
C LEU A 50 16.50 -15.44 -4.26
N LYS A 51 17.30 -15.54 -3.19
CA LYS A 51 16.87 -15.16 -1.84
C LYS A 51 16.51 -13.67 -1.77
N LEU A 52 17.34 -12.79 -2.36
CA LEU A 52 17.07 -11.35 -2.44
C LEU A 52 15.76 -11.07 -3.18
N TYR A 53 15.53 -11.69 -4.33
CA TYR A 53 14.24 -11.57 -5.04
C TYR A 53 13.05 -11.98 -4.15
N LYS A 54 13.15 -13.12 -3.45
CA LYS A 54 12.10 -13.59 -2.55
C LYS A 54 11.81 -12.60 -1.41
N LEU A 55 12.84 -12.03 -0.80
CA LEU A 55 12.72 -11.06 0.30
C LEU A 55 12.12 -9.73 -0.19
N SER A 56 12.64 -9.20 -1.30
CA SER A 56 12.16 -7.95 -1.88
C SER A 56 10.71 -8.04 -2.36
N LEU A 57 10.32 -9.15 -3.01
CA LEU A 57 8.92 -9.39 -3.36
C LEU A 57 8.03 -9.41 -2.12
N ASN A 58 8.45 -10.11 -1.06
CA ASN A 58 7.71 -10.15 0.20
C ASN A 58 7.51 -8.76 0.81
N LYS A 59 8.58 -7.96 0.88
CA LYS A 59 8.56 -6.59 1.41
C LYS A 59 7.59 -5.73 0.59
N LEU A 60 7.75 -5.69 -0.73
CA LEU A 60 6.87 -4.95 -1.64
C LEU A 60 5.40 -5.36 -1.51
N TYR A 61 5.10 -6.66 -1.34
CA TYR A 61 3.73 -7.11 -1.12
C TYR A 61 3.15 -6.63 0.21
N LYS A 62 3.94 -6.65 1.30
CA LYS A 62 3.50 -6.13 2.60
C LYS A 62 3.25 -4.63 2.53
N ASP A 63 4.17 -3.89 1.91
CA ASP A 63 4.08 -2.44 1.73
C ASP A 63 2.84 -2.05 0.91
N LEU A 64 2.57 -2.78 -0.18
CA LEU A 64 1.37 -2.59 -0.99
C LEU A 64 0.08 -2.85 -0.20
N LYS A 65 0.05 -3.89 0.64
CA LYS A 65 -1.11 -4.17 1.50
C LYS A 65 -1.32 -3.05 2.52
N LYS A 66 -0.25 -2.56 3.14
CA LYS A 66 -0.28 -1.45 4.11
C LYS A 66 -0.80 -0.17 3.45
N LYS A 67 -0.18 0.26 2.34
CA LYS A 67 -0.61 1.45 1.58
C LYS A 67 -2.05 1.37 1.10
N LYS A 68 -2.51 0.18 0.67
CA LYS A 68 -3.92 -0.03 0.27
C LYS A 68 -4.87 0.17 1.45
N ASN A 69 -4.55 -0.40 2.61
CA ASN A 69 -5.37 -0.24 3.81
C ASN A 69 -5.41 1.22 4.27
N GLU A 70 -4.28 1.92 4.26
CA GLU A 70 -4.20 3.35 4.57
C GLU A 70 -5.06 4.20 3.61
N SER A 71 -4.95 3.94 2.31
CA SER A 71 -5.78 4.63 1.29
C SER A 71 -7.27 4.40 1.51
N ASN A 72 -7.67 3.18 1.86
CA ASN A 72 -9.06 2.85 2.19
C ASN A 72 -9.54 3.57 3.45
N LYS A 73 -8.71 3.64 4.50
CA LYS A 73 -9.02 4.39 5.73
C LYS A 73 -9.20 5.89 5.45
N LEU A 74 -8.31 6.49 4.66
CA LEU A 74 -8.41 7.89 4.25
C LEU A 74 -9.70 8.16 3.46
N ASN A 75 -10.04 7.28 2.51
CA ASN A 75 -11.28 7.41 1.74
C ASN A 75 -12.52 7.32 2.65
N HIS A 76 -12.54 6.39 3.59
CA HIS A 76 -13.61 6.27 4.58
C HIS A 76 -13.72 7.53 5.45
N LYS A 77 -12.58 8.07 5.93
CA LYS A 77 -12.53 9.33 6.69
C LYS A 77 -13.13 10.49 5.90
N ILE A 78 -12.76 10.65 4.63
CA ILE A 78 -13.32 11.69 3.74
C ILE A 78 -14.84 11.52 3.58
N LYS A 79 -15.32 10.29 3.37
CA LYS A 79 -16.76 10.01 3.26
C LYS A 79 -17.52 10.41 4.52
N HIS A 80 -16.99 10.05 5.69
CA HIS A 80 -17.58 10.41 6.97
C HIS A 80 -17.60 11.94 7.19
N LEU A 81 -16.50 12.63 6.89
CA LEU A 81 -16.42 14.09 6.99
C LEU A 81 -17.43 14.78 6.04
N LYS A 82 -17.62 14.27 4.82
CA LYS A 82 -18.64 14.77 3.89
C LYS A 82 -20.06 14.64 4.46
N ILE A 83 -20.41 13.48 5.03
CA ILE A 83 -21.72 13.26 5.66
C ILE A 83 -21.93 14.25 6.82
N ARG A 84 -20.91 14.46 7.65
CA ARG A 84 -20.96 15.42 8.76
C ARG A 84 -21.14 16.86 8.26
N LEU A 85 -20.46 17.21 7.17
CA LEU A 85 -20.55 18.52 6.53
C LEU A 85 -21.95 18.77 5.97
N GLU A 86 -22.57 17.79 5.32
CA GLU A 86 -23.96 17.88 4.84
C GLU A 86 -24.95 18.06 5.99
N LYS A 87 -24.80 17.30 7.09
CA LYS A 87 -25.64 17.48 8.29
C LYS A 87 -25.47 18.88 8.89
N LEU A 88 -24.25 19.41 8.94
CA LEU A 88 -24.00 20.78 9.41
C LEU A 88 -24.59 21.83 8.49
N LYS A 89 -24.49 21.65 7.16
CA LYS A 89 -25.08 22.55 6.17
C LYS A 89 -26.60 22.68 6.36
N LYS A 90 -27.31 21.56 6.57
CA LYS A 90 -28.75 21.57 6.90
C LYS A 90 -29.04 22.34 8.19
N LYS A 91 -28.26 22.10 9.26
CA LYS A 91 -28.41 22.82 10.54
C LYS A 91 -28.13 24.32 10.43
N ILE A 92 -27.18 24.73 9.58
CA ILE A 92 -26.88 26.14 9.31
C ILE A 92 -28.05 26.78 8.55
N LYS A 93 -28.56 26.13 7.50
CA LYS A 93 -29.71 26.62 6.72
C LYS A 93 -30.95 26.83 7.59
N ASN A 94 -31.30 25.86 8.43
CA ASN A 94 -32.45 25.97 9.33
C ASN A 94 -32.27 27.11 10.35
N SER A 95 -31.06 27.31 10.88
CA SER A 95 -30.79 28.42 11.79
C SER A 95 -30.77 29.79 11.11
N GLY A 96 -30.36 29.87 9.84
CA GLY A 96 -30.45 31.10 9.06
C GLY A 96 -31.90 31.56 8.86
N TYR A 97 -32.79 30.64 8.51
CA TYR A 97 -34.22 30.93 8.39
C TYR A 97 -34.82 31.50 9.69
N ILE A 98 -34.50 30.89 10.83
CA ILE A 98 -34.94 31.36 12.16
C ILE A 98 -34.47 32.80 12.42
N ILE A 99 -33.19 33.10 12.17
CA ILE A 99 -32.65 34.45 12.36
C ILE A 99 -33.32 35.46 11.43
N THR A 100 -33.61 35.07 10.19
CA THR A 100 -34.24 35.97 9.20
C THR A 100 -35.67 36.30 9.63
N GLN A 101 -36.39 35.30 10.16
CA GLN A 101 -37.72 35.49 10.74
C GLN A 101 -37.67 36.46 11.92
N LEU A 102 -36.74 36.26 12.86
CA LEU A 102 -36.62 37.12 14.04
C LEU A 102 -36.18 38.54 13.73
N LEU A 103 -35.29 38.75 12.76
CA LEU A 103 -34.98 40.10 12.28
C LEU A 103 -36.23 40.78 11.71
N ARG A 104 -37.09 40.02 11.03
CA ARG A 104 -38.36 40.54 10.50
C ARG A 104 -39.32 40.91 11.63
N ASP A 105 -39.46 40.04 12.63
CA ASP A 105 -40.33 40.26 13.80
C ASP A 105 -39.84 41.46 14.63
N ILE A 106 -38.54 41.58 14.91
CA ILE A 106 -37.94 42.73 15.60
C ILE A 106 -38.15 44.02 14.80
N PHE A 107 -38.03 43.97 13.47
CA PHE A 107 -38.25 45.14 12.61
C PHE A 107 -39.72 45.59 12.64
N ILE A 108 -40.66 44.65 12.64
CA ILE A 108 -42.11 44.94 12.79
C ILE A 108 -42.38 45.57 14.16
N ILE A 109 -41.89 44.96 15.24
CA ILE A 109 -42.05 45.52 16.61
C ILE A 109 -41.42 46.90 16.72
N ASN A 110 -40.25 47.16 16.13
CA ASN A 110 -39.65 48.49 16.15
C ASN A 110 -40.44 49.51 15.33
N LYS A 111 -41.09 49.09 14.24
CA LYS A 111 -41.97 49.94 13.44
C LYS A 111 -43.25 50.28 14.21
N GLU A 112 -43.84 49.30 14.88
CA GLU A 112 -45.02 49.47 15.74
C GLU A 112 -44.69 50.32 16.97
N LYS A 113 -43.56 50.07 17.64
CA LYS A 113 -43.12 50.88 18.78
C LYS A 113 -42.86 52.35 18.41
N LYS A 114 -42.35 52.62 17.21
CA LYS A 114 -42.23 53.99 16.68
C LYS A 114 -43.59 54.63 16.41
N ALA A 115 -44.61 53.85 16.04
CA ALA A 115 -45.99 54.33 15.90
C ALA A 115 -46.67 54.52 17.27
N ASP A 116 -46.41 53.65 18.24
CA ASP A 116 -46.99 53.70 19.60
C ASP A 116 -46.35 54.75 20.52
N ILE A 117 -45.11 55.19 20.27
CA ILE A 117 -44.52 56.34 20.97
C ILE A 117 -45.37 57.61 20.79
N ILE A 118 -46.23 57.67 19.76
CA ILE A 118 -47.20 58.76 19.55
C ILE A 118 -48.40 58.65 20.54
N ASN A 119 -48.62 57.49 21.19
CA ASN A 119 -49.83 57.17 21.96
C ASN A 119 -49.62 56.82 23.47
N LEU A 120 -48.42 56.94 24.04
CA LEU A 120 -48.08 56.34 25.34
C LEU A 120 -48.01 57.32 26.55
N SER A 121 -49.08 58.07 26.84
CA SER A 121 -49.15 58.85 28.09
C SER A 121 -49.51 58.05 29.36
N ASP A 122 -50.00 56.80 29.30
CA ASP A 122 -50.79 56.27 30.43
C ASP A 122 -50.47 54.86 31.03
N LYS A 123 -49.39 54.13 30.70
CA LYS A 123 -49.21 52.76 31.25
C LYS A 123 -47.79 52.35 31.65
N ASN A 124 -47.33 52.78 32.83
CA ASN A 124 -46.00 52.48 33.39
C ASN A 124 -45.76 50.99 33.76
N SER A 125 -46.77 50.22 34.16
CA SER A 125 -46.61 48.80 34.56
C SER A 125 -46.44 47.86 33.36
N ASN A 126 -47.14 48.12 32.25
CA ASN A 126 -47.00 47.35 31.01
C ASN A 126 -45.60 47.50 30.39
N TYR A 127 -44.94 48.64 30.62
CA TYR A 127 -43.59 48.89 30.11
C TYR A 127 -42.55 47.92 30.70
N PHE A 128 -42.62 47.63 32.01
CA PHE A 128 -41.70 46.71 32.67
C PHE A 128 -41.85 45.26 32.19
N ILE A 129 -43.09 44.77 32.09
CA ILE A 129 -43.38 43.41 31.59
C ILE A 129 -42.88 43.26 30.15
N THR A 130 -43.17 44.25 29.31
CA THR A 130 -42.76 44.26 27.90
C THR A 130 -41.24 44.27 27.76
N ASN A 131 -40.53 45.09 28.54
CA ASN A 131 -39.06 45.11 28.55
C ASN A 131 -38.44 43.79 29.03
N TYR A 132 -39.04 43.15 30.04
CA TYR A 132 -38.56 41.85 30.53
C TYR A 132 -38.69 40.74 29.47
N ILE A 133 -39.85 40.68 28.80
CA ILE A 133 -40.10 39.72 27.70
C ILE A 133 -39.13 39.97 26.53
N LEU A 134 -38.93 41.23 26.13
CA LEU A 134 -37.96 41.62 25.10
C LEU A 134 -36.53 41.22 25.45
N LYS A 135 -36.10 41.44 26.69
CA LYS A 135 -34.76 41.06 27.16
C LYS A 135 -34.54 39.55 27.09
N ASN A 136 -35.54 38.75 27.49
CA ASN A 136 -35.46 37.29 27.41
C ASN A 136 -35.44 36.79 25.95
N LEU A 137 -36.22 37.38 25.06
CA LEU A 137 -36.17 37.10 23.62
C LEU A 137 -34.79 37.41 23.04
N LEU A 138 -34.24 38.60 23.32
CA LEU A 138 -32.92 39.03 22.85
C LEU A 138 -31.81 38.08 23.34
N ASN A 139 -31.82 37.69 24.62
CA ASN A 139 -30.84 36.73 25.16
C ASN A 139 -30.91 35.37 24.46
N ASN A 140 -32.12 34.87 24.22
CA ASN A 140 -32.33 33.61 23.50
C ASN A 140 -31.82 33.69 22.04
N GLU A 141 -32.01 34.83 21.39
CA GLU A 141 -31.52 35.06 20.03
C GLU A 141 -30.01 35.19 19.96
N GLU A 142 -29.40 35.91 20.90
CA GLU A 142 -27.95 36.02 21.01
C GLU A 142 -27.31 34.63 21.17
N TYR A 143 -27.92 33.76 21.98
CA TYR A 143 -27.50 32.37 22.12
C TYR A 143 -27.61 31.59 20.80
N LYS A 144 -28.72 31.73 20.06
CA LYS A 144 -28.90 31.07 18.75
C LYS A 144 -27.87 31.58 17.73
N LEU A 145 -27.58 32.88 17.72
CA LEU A 145 -26.57 33.49 16.85
C LEU A 145 -25.16 32.98 17.18
N LYS A 146 -24.77 32.97 18.45
CA LYS A 146 -23.49 32.37 18.92
C LYS A 146 -23.37 30.92 18.47
N LYS A 147 -24.47 30.14 18.57
CA LYS A 147 -24.53 28.74 18.10
C LYS A 147 -24.35 28.63 16.57
N LEU A 148 -24.92 29.54 15.79
CA LEU A 148 -24.74 29.59 14.34
C LEU A 148 -23.29 29.92 13.95
N ILE A 149 -22.70 30.95 14.56
CA ILE A 149 -21.29 31.33 14.35
C ILE A 149 -20.38 30.13 14.62
N ASN A 150 -20.61 29.41 15.72
CA ASN A 150 -19.85 28.21 16.06
C ASN A 150 -20.04 27.08 15.03
N ARG A 151 -21.24 26.91 14.47
CA ARG A 151 -21.49 25.93 13.39
C ARG A 151 -20.77 26.33 12.09
N ASN A 152 -20.77 27.61 11.72
CA ASN A 152 -20.06 28.12 10.55
C ASN A 152 -18.54 27.94 10.68
N LYS A 153 -17.97 28.26 11.85
CA LYS A 153 -16.55 27.98 12.15
C LYS A 153 -16.24 26.48 12.01
N LYS A 154 -17.07 25.60 12.59
CA LYS A 154 -16.93 24.14 12.45
C LYS A 154 -17.04 23.66 10.99
N PHE A 155 -17.95 24.24 10.21
CA PHE A 155 -18.13 23.93 8.79
C PHE A 155 -16.87 24.28 7.97
N ALA A 156 -16.31 25.48 8.18
CA ALA A 156 -15.07 25.91 7.53
C ALA A 156 -13.89 24.99 7.89
N ASN A 157 -13.77 24.60 9.16
CA ASN A 157 -12.72 23.70 9.62
C ASN A 157 -12.83 22.31 8.98
N ILE A 158 -14.02 21.71 8.95
CA ILE A 158 -14.24 20.40 8.30
C ILE A 158 -13.97 20.50 6.80
N LYS A 159 -14.35 21.60 6.13
CA LYS A 159 -14.04 21.82 4.72
C LYS A 159 -12.53 21.84 4.46
N LYS A 160 -11.76 22.56 5.30
CA LYS A 160 -10.28 22.57 5.24
C LYS A 160 -9.71 21.17 5.48
N GLU A 161 -10.21 20.44 6.47
CA GLU A 161 -9.77 19.07 6.76
C GLU A 161 -9.99 18.13 5.57
N ILE A 162 -11.16 18.20 4.91
CA ILE A 162 -11.45 17.39 3.71
C ILE A 162 -10.45 17.67 2.59
N VAL A 163 -10.05 18.93 2.38
CA VAL A 163 -9.06 19.29 1.36
C VAL A 163 -7.69 18.67 1.68
N ILE A 164 -7.26 18.74 2.94
CA ILE A 164 -6.00 18.14 3.40
C ILE A 164 -6.04 16.61 3.21
N GLU A 165 -7.11 15.96 3.64
CA GLU A 165 -7.24 14.50 3.53
C GLU A 165 -7.33 14.04 2.07
N ARG A 166 -7.95 14.82 1.17
CA ARG A 166 -7.92 14.55 -0.28
C ARG A 166 -6.51 14.63 -0.85
N LYS A 167 -5.71 15.63 -0.46
CA LYS A 167 -4.30 15.74 -0.87
C LYS A 167 -3.49 14.52 -0.39
N ARG A 168 -3.71 14.07 0.85
CA ARG A 168 -3.09 12.85 1.40
C ARG A 168 -3.52 11.59 0.65
N LEU A 169 -4.81 11.45 0.34
CA LEU A 169 -5.33 10.33 -0.45
C LEU A 169 -4.71 10.28 -1.85
N LYS A 170 -4.58 11.43 -2.53
CA LYS A 170 -3.93 11.52 -3.85
C LYS A 170 -2.48 11.00 -3.78
N LYS A 171 -1.68 11.51 -2.84
CA LYS A 171 -0.32 11.02 -2.59
C LYS A 171 -0.28 9.52 -2.30
N GLY A 172 -1.24 9.00 -1.54
CA GLY A 172 -1.38 7.57 -1.25
C GLY A 172 -1.64 6.72 -2.50
N ILE A 173 -2.54 7.18 -3.39
CA ILE A 173 -2.87 6.51 -4.65
C ILE A 173 -1.65 6.52 -5.59
N ASP A 174 -0.98 7.65 -5.73
CA ASP A 174 0.22 7.79 -6.58
C ASP A 174 1.34 6.87 -6.09
N GLY A 175 1.60 6.88 -4.78
CA GLY A 175 2.58 5.99 -4.15
C GLY A 175 2.22 4.50 -4.28
N LEU A 176 0.93 4.16 -4.31
CA LEU A 176 0.45 2.79 -4.55
C LEU A 176 0.61 2.39 -6.03
N SER A 177 0.39 3.30 -6.96
CA SER A 177 0.65 3.11 -8.39
C SER A 177 2.13 2.82 -8.66
N GLN A 178 3.03 3.67 -8.16
CA GLN A 178 4.48 3.46 -8.26
C GLN A 178 4.92 2.12 -7.66
N SER A 179 4.36 1.75 -6.49
CA SER A 179 4.69 0.48 -5.84
C SER A 179 4.23 -0.74 -6.65
N LYS A 180 3.09 -0.62 -7.37
CA LYS A 180 2.61 -1.67 -8.30
C LYS A 180 3.53 -1.80 -9.52
N LEU A 181 4.00 -0.69 -10.08
CA LEU A 181 4.97 -0.70 -11.19
C LEU A 181 6.28 -1.36 -10.77
N LYS A 182 6.81 -0.98 -9.60
CA LYS A 182 8.02 -1.60 -9.02
C LYS A 182 7.84 -3.11 -8.81
N LEU A 183 6.67 -3.54 -8.33
CA LEU A 183 6.35 -4.96 -8.21
C LEU A 183 6.29 -5.66 -9.57
N LYS A 184 5.67 -5.05 -10.59
CA LYS A 184 5.59 -5.62 -11.95
C LYS A 184 6.98 -5.81 -12.53
N LYS A 185 7.85 -4.80 -12.42
CA LYS A 185 9.25 -4.87 -12.84
C LYS A 185 9.99 -5.98 -12.09
N MET A 186 9.88 -6.05 -10.77
CA MET A 186 10.55 -7.07 -9.96
C MET A 186 10.10 -8.50 -10.29
N ILE A 187 8.82 -8.69 -10.64
CA ILE A 187 8.30 -9.98 -11.11
C ILE A 187 8.96 -10.33 -12.45
N ALA A 188 8.99 -9.41 -13.42
CA ALA A 188 9.63 -9.62 -14.72
C ALA A 188 11.13 -9.93 -14.57
N ASP A 189 11.87 -9.13 -13.81
CA ASP A 189 13.29 -9.33 -13.55
C ASP A 189 13.56 -10.69 -12.90
N SER A 190 12.72 -11.11 -11.94
CA SER A 190 12.85 -12.41 -11.31
C SER A 190 12.55 -13.57 -12.26
N GLN A 191 11.60 -13.40 -13.18
CA GLN A 191 11.25 -14.40 -14.18
C GLN A 191 12.36 -14.56 -15.23
N ASN A 192 12.89 -13.44 -15.73
CA ASN A 192 14.01 -13.42 -16.67
C ASN A 192 15.26 -14.03 -16.03
N TYR A 193 15.58 -13.68 -14.79
CA TYR A 193 16.71 -14.29 -14.10
C TYR A 193 16.54 -15.81 -13.92
N MET A 194 15.32 -16.25 -13.61
CA MET A 194 15.01 -17.67 -13.46
C MET A 194 15.07 -18.46 -14.79
N SER A 195 14.75 -17.85 -15.94
CA SER A 195 14.93 -18.48 -17.24
C SER A 195 16.41 -18.62 -17.59
N THR A 196 17.23 -17.58 -17.39
CA THR A 196 18.69 -17.66 -17.59
C THR A 196 19.32 -18.74 -16.71
N VAL A 197 18.90 -18.84 -15.43
CA VAL A 197 19.38 -19.92 -14.54
C VAL A 197 18.95 -21.30 -15.02
N LYS A 198 17.82 -21.43 -15.74
CA LYS A 198 17.38 -22.70 -16.33
C LYS A 198 18.25 -23.09 -17.52
N GLU A 199 18.66 -22.13 -18.35
CA GLU A 199 19.55 -22.35 -19.50
C GLU A 199 20.99 -22.70 -19.09
N ILE A 200 21.51 -22.06 -18.03
CA ILE A 200 22.83 -22.41 -17.45
C ILE A 200 22.83 -23.87 -16.95
N LYS A 201 21.67 -24.40 -16.51
CA LYS A 201 21.54 -25.81 -16.10
C LYS A 201 21.52 -26.79 -17.26
N THR A 202 21.08 -26.40 -18.45
CA THR A 202 20.99 -27.29 -19.61
C THR A 202 22.28 -27.34 -20.42
N LYS A 203 23.10 -26.28 -20.41
CA LYS A 203 24.34 -26.20 -21.20
C LYS A 203 25.61 -26.76 -20.51
N LYS A 204 25.61 -27.06 -19.20
CA LYS A 204 26.87 -27.32 -18.43
C LYS A 204 26.92 -28.54 -17.49
N SER A 205 25.97 -29.48 -17.48
CA SER A 205 25.97 -30.56 -16.45
C SER A 205 26.59 -31.89 -16.89
N ALA A 206 27.93 -31.95 -16.96
CA ALA A 206 28.68 -33.21 -17.02
C ALA A 206 29.19 -33.70 -15.65
N VAL A 207 29.13 -32.89 -14.57
CA VAL A 207 29.71 -33.25 -13.26
C VAL A 207 28.65 -33.51 -12.19
N ASN A 208 28.40 -34.79 -11.91
CA ASN A 208 27.26 -35.29 -11.13
C ASN A 208 27.56 -35.56 -9.64
N ASN A 209 28.25 -34.64 -8.94
CA ASN A 209 28.63 -34.83 -7.53
C ASN A 209 27.47 -34.59 -6.51
N LYS A 210 27.47 -35.25 -5.34
CA LYS A 210 26.46 -35.13 -4.26
C LYS A 210 26.23 -33.68 -3.82
N LYS A 211 27.30 -32.90 -3.62
CA LYS A 211 27.21 -31.46 -3.23
C LYS A 211 26.58 -30.59 -4.34
N SER A 212 26.91 -30.82 -5.62
CA SER A 212 26.31 -30.07 -6.74
C SER A 212 24.83 -30.41 -6.92
N ARG A 213 24.45 -31.68 -6.72
CA ARG A 213 23.05 -32.14 -6.70
C ARG A 213 22.22 -31.45 -5.62
N PHE A 214 22.77 -31.32 -4.41
CA PHE A 214 22.11 -30.62 -3.30
C PHE A 214 21.86 -29.13 -3.62
N LEU A 215 22.89 -28.42 -4.12
CA LEU A 215 22.75 -27.01 -4.50
C LEU A 215 21.74 -26.82 -5.65
N ARG A 216 21.77 -27.70 -6.67
CA ARG A 216 20.79 -27.69 -7.77
C ARG A 216 19.36 -27.85 -7.25
N ASN A 217 19.13 -28.79 -6.32
CA ASN A 217 17.83 -28.98 -5.68
C ASN A 217 17.41 -27.76 -4.85
N LYS A 218 18.35 -27.11 -4.14
CA LYS A 218 18.08 -25.86 -3.39
C LYS A 218 17.66 -24.72 -4.31
N VAL A 219 18.32 -24.56 -5.46
CA VAL A 219 17.93 -23.60 -6.50
C VAL A 219 16.54 -23.93 -7.05
N ILE A 220 16.26 -25.19 -7.41
CA ILE A 220 14.93 -25.61 -7.93
C ILE A 220 13.82 -25.30 -6.89
N LYS A 221 14.04 -25.67 -5.62
CA LYS A 221 13.09 -25.37 -4.54
C LYS A 221 12.86 -23.86 -4.38
N LEU A 222 13.89 -23.02 -4.52
CA LEU A 222 13.77 -21.56 -4.45
C LEU A 222 12.99 -20.99 -5.64
N ILE A 223 13.31 -21.41 -6.86
CA ILE A 223 12.59 -21.05 -8.09
C ILE A 223 11.09 -21.38 -7.94
N ASN A 224 10.77 -22.60 -7.51
CA ASN A 224 9.38 -23.02 -7.30
C ASN A 224 8.66 -22.19 -6.22
N LYS A 225 9.35 -21.86 -5.11
CA LYS A 225 8.80 -20.96 -4.09
C LYS A 225 8.51 -19.56 -4.62
N ILE A 226 9.36 -19.01 -5.49
CA ILE A 226 9.15 -17.71 -6.12
C ILE A 226 7.98 -17.77 -7.12
N LYS A 227 7.97 -18.79 -8.01
CA LYS A 227 6.87 -19.03 -8.96
C LYS A 227 5.52 -19.16 -8.28
N ASN A 228 5.43 -19.97 -7.23
CA ASN A 228 4.18 -20.17 -6.49
C ASN A 228 3.69 -18.86 -5.86
N LYS A 229 4.59 -18.05 -5.29
CA LYS A 229 4.21 -16.73 -4.76
C LYS A 229 3.67 -15.79 -5.83
N ILE A 230 4.29 -15.76 -7.00
CA ILE A 230 3.82 -14.95 -8.14
C ILE A 230 2.44 -15.46 -8.60
N LYS A 231 2.30 -16.78 -8.81
CA LYS A 231 1.07 -17.43 -9.32
C LYS A 231 -0.13 -17.29 -8.39
N ILE A 232 0.06 -17.53 -7.08
CA ILE A 232 -1.00 -17.37 -6.07
C ILE A 232 -1.54 -15.93 -6.07
N LYS A 233 -0.64 -14.94 -6.18
CA LYS A 233 -1.01 -13.53 -6.18
C LYS A 233 -1.74 -13.10 -7.46
N ILE A 234 -1.37 -13.64 -8.62
CA ILE A 234 -2.07 -13.41 -9.89
C ILE A 234 -3.48 -14.04 -9.85
N LYS A 235 -3.61 -15.28 -9.37
CA LYS A 235 -4.92 -15.94 -9.21
C LYS A 235 -5.87 -15.16 -8.29
N ILE A 236 -5.39 -14.64 -7.16
CA ILE A 236 -6.19 -13.80 -6.25
C ILE A 236 -6.66 -12.52 -6.96
N LYS A 237 -5.80 -11.87 -7.76
CA LYS A 237 -6.16 -10.67 -8.52
C LYS A 237 -7.30 -10.94 -9.52
N ASN A 238 -7.24 -12.06 -10.23
CA ASN A 238 -8.25 -12.43 -11.23
C ASN A 238 -9.59 -12.84 -10.58
N LYS A 239 -9.56 -13.56 -9.45
CA LYS A 239 -10.78 -13.93 -8.71
C LYS A 239 -11.52 -12.70 -8.15
N ILE A 240 -10.78 -11.68 -7.71
CA ILE A 240 -11.37 -10.41 -7.24
C ILE A 240 -11.95 -9.60 -8.43
N LYS A 241 -11.26 -9.58 -9.58
CA LYS A 241 -11.75 -8.87 -10.79
C LYS A 241 -13.07 -9.47 -11.29
N ASN A 242 -13.22 -10.80 -11.25
CA ASN A 242 -14.45 -11.48 -11.67
C ASN A 242 -15.60 -11.28 -10.66
N LYS A 243 -15.34 -11.31 -9.35
CA LYS A 243 -16.36 -10.98 -8.34
C LYS A 243 -16.91 -9.55 -8.46
N ASN A 244 -16.07 -8.58 -8.83
CA ASN A 244 -16.52 -7.20 -9.01
C ASN A 244 -17.27 -6.98 -10.33
N LYS A 245 -16.94 -7.73 -11.39
CA LYS A 245 -17.73 -7.72 -12.64
C LYS A 245 -19.15 -8.25 -12.41
N ASN A 246 -19.31 -9.32 -11.64
CA ASN A 246 -20.64 -9.87 -11.34
C ASN A 246 -21.47 -8.97 -10.40
N LYS A 247 -20.84 -8.16 -9.54
CA LYS A 247 -21.58 -7.17 -8.72
C LYS A 247 -22.03 -5.93 -9.49
N ASN A 248 -21.30 -5.53 -10.54
CA ASN A 248 -21.67 -4.37 -11.35
C ASN A 248 -22.78 -4.66 -12.37
N HIS A 249 -23.18 -5.92 -12.55
CA HIS A 249 -24.33 -6.30 -13.37
C HIS A 249 -25.65 -6.39 -12.58
N GLY A 250 -25.65 -6.15 -11.26
CA GLY A 250 -26.85 -6.23 -10.42
C GLY A 250 -27.58 -4.90 -10.16
N ASP A 251 -26.89 -3.75 -10.19
CA ASP A 251 -27.45 -2.47 -9.70
C ASP A 251 -27.23 -1.31 -10.67
N VAL A 252 -27.66 -1.46 -11.92
CA VAL A 252 -27.74 -0.32 -12.85
C VAL A 252 -29.10 -0.34 -13.57
N LYS A 253 -30.16 -0.01 -12.83
CA LYS A 253 -31.33 0.64 -13.45
C LYS A 253 -31.02 2.13 -13.52
N PHE A 254 -30.56 2.59 -14.67
CA PHE A 254 -30.61 4.00 -15.01
C PHE A 254 -32.08 4.38 -15.13
N ILE A 255 -32.58 5.20 -14.19
CA ILE A 255 -33.80 5.96 -14.42
C ILE A 255 -33.39 7.11 -15.34
N VAL A 256 -33.71 6.98 -16.61
CA VAL A 256 -33.72 8.10 -17.56
C VAL A 256 -35.04 8.82 -17.30
N VAL A 257 -34.98 9.97 -16.65
CA VAL A 257 -36.10 10.92 -16.64
C VAL A 257 -36.02 11.69 -17.94
N LYS A 258 -37.00 11.48 -18.83
CA LYS A 258 -37.33 12.40 -19.92
C LYS A 258 -38.17 13.53 -19.34
#